data_AF-A0A6A4TRK0-F1
#
_entry.id   AF-A0A6A4TRK0-F1
#
_cell.length_a   1.000
_cell.length_b   1.000
_cell.length_c   1.000
_cell.angle_alpha   90.00
_cell.angle_beta   90.00
_cell.angle_gamma   90.00
#
_symmetry.space_group_name_H-M   'P 1'
#
loop_
_entity.id
_entity.type
_entity.pdbx_description
1 polymer ?
#
loop_
_entity_poly.entity_id
_entity_poly.type
_entity_poly.pdbx_seq_one_letter_code
_entity_poly.pdbx_strand_id
1 'polypeptide(L)'
;MLDFAIFAVTFVIILVGAVLYLYPSSRRASGIPGLNPTDEKDGNLQDIVNRGSLHEFLVSLHQEFGSVASFWFGGRPVVSLGSVDQLRQHINPNHTTDSFETMLKSLLGYQSGMGGGASETMIRKKLYESAINNTLRNSFPLVLKLVEELVGKWKSIPEDQHTPLCAHLLGLAMKTVTQLALGERFNDDAEVISFRKNHDAIWSEIGKGYLDGSLEKSSSRKGHYEKALSEMESVLLSVAKERKAHKKQTVFVDTLLQSSLTERQILEDSMVFSLAGCVITANLCIWALHFLSTSEEVQDKLYQEVTEVLGSDPVSLDKIPQLRYCQQVLNETVRTAKLTPIAARLQEVEGKVDQHMIPKETLVIYALGVVLQDSNTWSAPYRFDPDRFVEESVEKSFCLLGFSGNQTCPELSFAYTVATVLLSTIARQLKLHKLKGQVMDVRSALVSTPKDETWITVSRRS
;
A
#
# COMPACT_ATOMS: atom_id res chain seq x y z
N MET A 1 54.51 17.59 30.15
CA MET A 1 53.63 16.60 29.47
C MET A 1 52.27 16.48 30.14
N LEU A 2 52.16 16.58 31.47
CA LEU A 2 50.87 16.50 32.18
C LEU A 2 49.93 17.68 31.86
N ASP A 3 50.46 18.90 31.77
CA ASP A 3 49.65 20.11 31.52
C ASP A 3 49.00 20.15 30.12
N PHE A 4 49.67 19.55 29.13
CA PHE A 4 49.15 19.45 27.77
C PHE A 4 48.03 18.41 27.67
N ALA A 5 48.12 17.33 28.45
CA ALA A 5 47.08 16.31 28.54
C ALA A 5 45.83 16.84 29.24
N ILE A 6 46.00 17.65 30.30
CA ILE A 6 44.88 18.29 31.01
C ILE A 6 44.16 19.27 30.06
N PHE A 7 44.90 20.14 29.36
CA PHE A 7 44.30 21.08 28.41
C PHE A 7 43.56 20.38 27.26
N ALA A 8 44.12 19.31 26.69
CA ALA A 8 43.48 18.55 25.63
C ALA A 8 42.18 17.87 26.10
N VAL A 9 42.17 17.30 27.31
CA VAL A 9 40.96 16.66 27.87
C VAL A 9 39.88 17.69 28.18
N THR A 10 40.24 18.83 28.79
CA THR A 10 39.28 19.90 29.08
C THR A 10 38.71 20.52 27.80
N PHE A 11 39.54 20.73 26.77
CA PHE A 11 39.09 21.24 25.48
C PHE A 11 38.12 20.27 24.77
N VAL A 12 38.40 18.97 24.79
CA VAL A 12 37.49 17.96 24.21
C VAL A 12 36.16 17.89 24.97
N ILE A 13 36.17 17.96 26.31
CA ILE A 13 34.93 17.96 27.10
C ILE A 13 34.10 19.23 26.83
N ILE A 14 34.74 20.39 26.74
CA ILE A 14 34.05 21.65 26.40
C ILE A 14 33.53 21.62 24.97
N LEU A 15 34.30 21.06 24.02
CA LEU A 15 33.87 20.91 22.62
C LEU A 15 32.69 19.94 22.51
N VAL A 16 32.72 18.80 23.21
CA VAL A 16 31.61 17.83 23.25
C VAL A 16 30.40 18.45 23.94
N GLY A 17 30.57 19.15 25.06
CA GLY A 17 29.50 19.88 25.74
C GLY A 17 28.91 20.98 24.87
N ALA A 18 29.74 21.74 24.14
CA ALA A 18 29.30 22.77 23.21
C ALA A 18 28.62 22.18 21.98
N VAL A 19 29.09 21.04 21.45
CA VAL A 19 28.40 20.31 20.37
C VAL A 19 27.08 19.77 20.87
N LEU A 20 26.98 19.17 22.05
CA LEU A 20 25.70 18.70 22.61
C LEU A 20 24.74 19.85 22.96
N TYR A 21 25.26 21.02 23.34
CA TYR A 21 24.48 22.22 23.67
C TYR A 21 24.05 23.02 22.42
N LEU A 22 24.92 23.13 21.41
CA LEU A 22 24.67 23.87 20.16
C LEU A 22 24.04 23.00 19.06
N TYR A 23 24.20 21.69 19.13
CA TYR A 23 23.52 20.68 18.32
C TYR A 23 22.59 19.82 19.21
N PRO A 24 21.43 20.36 19.62
CA PRO A 24 20.42 19.53 20.24
C PRO A 24 19.97 18.47 19.22
N SER A 25 20.01 17.20 19.65
CA SER A 25 19.44 16.06 18.93
C SER A 25 18.01 16.40 18.49
N SER A 26 17.84 16.60 17.19
CA SER A 26 16.64 17.13 16.53
C SER A 26 16.11 18.43 17.15
N ARG A 27 16.27 19.55 16.44
CA ARG A 27 15.40 20.70 16.68
C ARG A 27 13.96 20.20 16.60
N ARG A 28 13.18 20.35 17.68
CA ARG A 28 11.71 20.37 17.60
C ARG A 28 11.35 21.12 16.33
N ALA A 29 10.48 20.59 15.49
CA ALA A 29 9.76 21.42 14.53
C ALA A 29 9.04 22.49 15.37
N SER A 30 9.62 23.69 15.41
CA SER A 30 9.32 24.67 16.45
C SER A 30 7.85 25.04 16.41
N GLY A 31 7.11 24.72 17.48
CA GLY A 31 5.72 25.11 17.67
C GLY A 31 4.64 24.17 17.13
N ILE A 32 4.98 23.01 16.53
CA ILE A 32 3.96 22.03 16.12
C ILE A 32 3.31 21.42 17.38
N PRO A 33 1.97 21.45 17.53
CA PRO A 33 1.29 20.82 18.67
C PRO A 33 1.38 19.30 18.57
N GLY A 34 1.43 18.60 19.70
CA GLY A 34 1.50 17.14 19.67
C GLY A 34 1.95 16.50 20.98
N LEU A 35 2.18 15.19 20.92
CA LEU A 35 2.58 14.39 22.06
C LEU A 35 4.10 14.46 22.30
N ASN A 36 4.47 14.54 23.58
CA ASN A 36 5.83 14.24 24.01
C ASN A 36 6.04 12.72 24.03
N PRO A 37 7.29 12.24 23.96
CA PRO A 37 7.54 10.80 24.02
C PRO A 37 7.11 10.25 25.38
N THR A 38 6.38 9.14 25.37
CA THR A 38 5.98 8.41 26.60
C THR A 38 7.14 7.60 27.16
N ASP A 39 8.06 7.18 26.29
CA ASP A 39 9.32 6.52 26.64
C ASP A 39 10.49 7.16 25.88
N GLU A 40 11.64 7.34 26.54
CA GLU A 40 12.80 8.01 25.93
C GLU A 40 13.39 7.24 24.74
N LYS A 41 13.35 5.90 24.78
CA LYS A 41 13.95 5.05 23.76
C LYS A 41 12.96 4.77 22.64
N ASP A 42 11.72 4.46 22.99
CA ASP A 42 10.70 3.96 22.06
C ASP A 42 9.72 5.07 21.60
N GLY A 43 9.79 6.28 22.17
CA GLY A 43 8.95 7.41 21.80
C GLY A 43 7.49 7.19 22.21
N ASN A 44 6.57 7.27 21.24
CA ASN A 44 5.14 7.00 21.43
C ASN A 44 4.72 5.60 20.94
N LEU A 45 5.66 4.66 20.80
CA LEU A 45 5.35 3.30 20.34
C LEU A 45 4.27 2.63 21.21
N GLN A 46 4.36 2.73 22.53
CA GLN A 46 3.36 2.13 23.43
C GLN A 46 1.97 2.78 23.26
N ASP A 47 1.91 4.08 22.97
CA ASP A 47 0.64 4.77 22.69
C ASP A 47 0.01 4.24 21.39
N ILE A 48 0.82 4.00 20.36
CA ILE A 48 0.38 3.38 19.11
C ILE A 48 -0.18 1.97 19.36
N VAL A 49 0.53 1.16 20.15
CA VAL A 49 0.09 -0.19 20.51
C VAL A 49 -1.22 -0.16 21.30
N ASN A 50 -1.35 0.74 22.27
CA ASN A 50 -2.55 0.86 23.10
C ASN A 50 -3.78 1.28 22.29
N ARG A 51 -3.59 2.03 21.19
CA ARG A 51 -4.66 2.39 20.24
C ARG A 51 -4.98 1.28 19.23
N GLY A 52 -4.17 0.22 19.19
CA GLY A 52 -4.36 -0.96 18.33
C GLY A 52 -3.76 -0.86 16.93
N SER A 53 -3.47 0.35 16.44
CA SER A 53 -2.69 0.57 15.21
C SER A 53 -2.19 2.01 15.10
N LEU A 54 -1.22 2.24 14.21
CA LEU A 54 -0.77 3.60 13.87
C LEU A 54 -1.92 4.45 13.29
N HIS A 55 -2.84 3.86 12.51
CA HIS A 55 -3.99 4.61 11.99
C HIS A 55 -4.90 5.12 13.11
N GLU A 56 -5.30 4.26 14.04
CA GLU A 56 -6.18 4.64 15.16
C GLU A 56 -5.51 5.65 16.12
N PHE A 57 -4.19 5.52 16.28
CA PHE A 57 -3.39 6.52 16.98
C PHE A 57 -3.44 7.88 16.27
N LEU A 58 -3.25 7.92 14.95
CA LEU A 58 -3.29 9.15 14.16
C LEU A 58 -4.69 9.79 14.16
N VAL A 59 -5.76 8.99 14.14
CA VAL A 59 -7.14 9.49 14.30
C VAL A 59 -7.27 10.24 15.64
N SER A 60 -6.81 9.62 16.73
CA SER A 60 -6.85 10.24 18.06
C SER A 60 -5.98 11.49 18.14
N LEU A 61 -4.77 11.44 17.56
CA LEU A 61 -3.81 12.55 17.53
C LEU A 61 -4.40 13.77 16.81
N HIS A 62 -5.01 13.57 15.64
CA HIS A 62 -5.60 14.65 14.85
C HIS A 62 -6.91 15.19 15.43
N GLN A 63 -7.66 14.37 16.18
CA GLN A 63 -8.80 14.86 16.97
C GLN A 63 -8.37 15.81 18.09
N GLU A 64 -7.22 15.56 18.70
CA GLU A 64 -6.72 16.36 19.83
C GLU A 64 -5.95 17.61 19.39
N PHE A 65 -5.04 17.48 18.42
CA PHE A 65 -4.09 18.54 18.06
C PHE A 65 -4.40 19.25 16.73
N GLY A 66 -5.44 18.84 16.02
CA GLY A 66 -5.82 19.41 14.73
C GLY A 66 -5.03 18.83 13.55
N SER A 67 -5.01 19.54 12.42
CA SER A 67 -4.55 18.99 11.13
C SER A 67 -3.03 18.91 10.95
N VAL A 68 -2.24 19.60 11.77
CA VAL A 68 -0.79 19.46 11.87
C VAL A 68 -0.47 19.04 13.30
N ALA A 69 0.06 17.83 13.48
CA ALA A 69 0.39 17.30 14.80
C ALA A 69 1.80 16.69 14.82
N SER A 70 2.42 16.56 15.98
CA SER A 70 3.70 15.86 16.14
C SER A 70 3.63 14.74 17.17
N PHE A 71 4.47 13.74 17.00
CA PHE A 71 4.72 12.69 17.98
C PHE A 71 6.14 12.15 17.80
N TRP A 72 6.52 11.12 18.54
CA TRP A 72 7.87 10.56 18.55
C TRP A 72 7.86 9.09 18.14
N PHE A 73 8.76 8.72 17.23
CA PHE A 73 9.04 7.33 16.88
C PHE A 73 10.49 7.02 17.27
N GLY A 74 10.65 6.27 18.37
CA GLY A 74 11.90 6.26 19.11
C GLY A 74 12.33 7.67 19.53
N GLY A 75 13.63 7.96 19.45
CA GLY A 75 14.18 9.29 19.72
C GLY A 75 14.04 10.32 18.59
N ARG A 76 13.21 10.06 17.57
CA ARG A 76 13.03 10.96 16.41
C ARG A 76 11.66 11.62 16.40
N PRO A 77 11.58 12.95 16.22
CA PRO A 77 10.30 13.63 16.05
C PRO A 77 9.71 13.28 14.68
N VAL A 78 8.39 13.11 14.67
CA VAL A 78 7.57 12.84 13.50
C VAL A 78 6.49 13.92 13.42
N VAL A 79 6.28 14.46 12.22
CA VAL A 79 5.17 15.37 11.93
C VAL A 79 4.09 14.59 11.19
N SER A 80 2.84 14.72 11.60
CA SER A 80 1.68 14.13 10.93
C SER A 80 0.81 15.22 10.34
N LEU A 81 0.38 15.04 9.09
CA LEU A 81 -0.51 15.93 8.37
C LEU A 81 -1.84 15.21 8.11
N GLY A 82 -2.94 15.82 8.55
CA GLY A 82 -4.28 15.21 8.63
C GLY A 82 -5.37 15.87 7.79
N SER A 83 -5.02 16.80 6.89
CA SER A 83 -5.98 17.37 5.93
C SER A 83 -5.38 17.57 4.54
N VAL A 84 -6.23 17.66 3.52
CA VAL A 84 -5.83 17.93 2.13
C VAL A 84 -5.05 19.24 2.02
N ASP A 85 -5.43 20.28 2.75
CA ASP A 85 -4.81 21.60 2.64
C ASP A 85 -3.37 21.59 3.14
N GLN A 86 -3.11 20.95 4.27
CA GLN A 86 -1.75 20.80 4.80
C GLN A 86 -0.88 19.93 3.89
N LEU A 87 -1.43 18.84 3.34
CA LEU A 87 -0.73 18.01 2.37
C LEU A 87 -0.38 18.80 1.10
N ARG A 88 -1.26 19.71 0.66
CA ARG A 88 -1.05 20.57 -0.52
C ARG A 88 0.04 21.63 -0.28
N GLN A 89 0.15 22.13 0.95
CA GLN A 89 1.20 23.07 1.37
C GLN A 89 2.57 22.41 1.57
N HIS A 90 2.60 21.10 1.84
CA HIS A 90 3.83 20.39 2.12
C HIS A 90 4.72 20.28 0.87
N ILE A 91 5.71 21.16 0.78
CA ILE A 91 6.71 21.17 -0.29
C ILE A 91 7.86 20.22 0.09
N ASN A 92 8.05 19.18 -0.71
CA ASN A 92 9.24 18.33 -0.65
C ASN A 92 9.77 18.15 -2.09
N PRO A 93 10.94 18.73 -2.44
CA PRO A 93 11.41 18.84 -3.82
C PRO A 93 11.67 17.50 -4.50
N ASN A 94 11.85 16.40 -3.75
CA ASN A 94 11.84 15.05 -4.29
C ASN A 94 10.46 14.39 -4.15
N HIS A 95 9.64 14.55 -5.18
CA HIS A 95 8.46 13.70 -5.41
C HIS A 95 8.84 12.30 -5.96
N THR A 96 10.13 11.97 -6.00
CA THR A 96 10.67 10.84 -6.77
C THR A 96 10.56 9.50 -6.06
N THR A 97 10.47 9.49 -4.73
CA THR A 97 10.30 8.27 -3.93
C THR A 97 8.84 8.03 -3.60
N ASP A 98 8.37 6.82 -3.92
CA ASP A 98 7.08 6.34 -3.43
C ASP A 98 7.18 6.09 -1.91
N SER A 99 6.30 6.71 -1.13
CA SER A 99 6.25 6.57 0.34
C SER A 99 6.18 5.13 0.80
N PHE A 100 5.30 4.39 0.13
CA PHE A 100 4.89 3.07 0.55
C PHE A 100 5.99 2.09 0.19
N GLU A 101 6.56 2.21 -1.01
CA GLU A 101 7.74 1.46 -1.43
C GLU A 101 8.93 1.69 -0.48
N THR A 102 9.22 2.95 -0.14
CA THR A 102 10.34 3.30 0.75
C THR A 102 10.16 2.68 2.13
N MET A 103 8.96 2.80 2.69
CA MET A 103 8.61 2.19 3.97
C MET A 103 8.73 0.66 3.91
N LEU A 104 8.18 0.03 2.87
CA LEU A 104 8.21 -1.41 2.69
C LEU A 104 9.65 -1.94 2.53
N LYS A 105 10.47 -1.30 1.70
CA LYS A 105 11.89 -1.65 1.53
C LYS A 105 12.65 -1.57 2.85
N SER A 106 12.41 -0.51 3.64
CA SER A 106 13.02 -0.38 4.96
C SER A 106 12.63 -1.52 5.91
N LEU A 107 11.35 -1.94 5.91
CA LEU A 107 10.85 -3.03 6.75
C LEU A 107 11.37 -4.41 6.31
N LEU A 108 11.69 -4.55 5.02
CA LEU A 108 12.36 -5.72 4.45
C LEU A 108 13.89 -5.72 4.69
N GLY A 109 14.44 -4.65 5.27
CA GLY A 109 15.89 -4.51 5.49
C GLY A 109 16.68 -4.09 4.24
N TYR A 110 15.99 -3.62 3.21
CA TYR A 110 16.60 -3.16 1.95
C TYR A 110 17.00 -1.68 2.05
N GLN A 111 18.27 -1.38 1.72
CA GLN A 111 18.84 -0.03 1.81
C GLN A 111 19.08 0.63 0.45
N SER A 112 18.84 -0.06 -0.67
CA SER A 112 19.32 0.38 -2.01
C SER A 112 18.52 1.52 -2.66
N GLY A 113 17.85 2.35 -1.86
CA GLY A 113 17.25 3.63 -2.26
C GLY A 113 17.84 4.85 -1.56
N MET A 114 18.71 4.67 -0.55
CA MET A 114 19.24 5.77 0.25
C MET A 114 20.59 6.35 -0.24
N GLY A 115 21.17 5.80 -1.31
CA GLY A 115 22.51 6.18 -1.80
C GLY A 115 22.60 6.64 -3.26
N GLY A 116 21.52 6.53 -4.03
CA GLY A 116 21.48 6.97 -5.43
C GLY A 116 21.13 8.46 -5.54
N GLY A 117 21.70 9.15 -6.53
CA GLY A 117 21.30 10.54 -6.82
C GLY A 117 19.84 10.61 -7.26
N ALA A 118 19.16 11.75 -7.07
CA ALA A 118 17.73 11.93 -7.38
C ALA A 118 17.34 11.50 -8.82
N SER A 119 18.25 11.66 -9.79
CA SER A 119 18.08 11.21 -11.17
C SER A 119 18.01 9.68 -11.30
N GLU A 120 18.88 8.95 -10.60
CA GLU A 120 18.92 7.49 -10.61
C GLU A 120 17.64 6.89 -10.01
N THR A 121 17.18 7.45 -8.88
CA THR A 121 15.91 7.06 -8.25
C THR A 121 14.73 7.27 -9.18
N MET A 122 14.68 8.40 -9.89
CA MET A 122 13.62 8.66 -10.88
C MET A 122 13.67 7.67 -12.06
N ILE A 123 14.86 7.33 -12.56
CA ILE A 123 15.03 6.37 -13.64
C ILE A 123 14.57 4.97 -13.19
N ARG A 124 14.98 4.52 -12.00
CA ARG A 124 14.57 3.22 -11.44
C ARG A 124 13.06 3.15 -11.24
N LYS A 125 12.44 4.21 -10.71
CA LYS A 125 10.97 4.29 -10.56
C LYS A 125 10.26 4.17 -11.91
N LYS A 126 10.68 4.93 -12.92
CA LYS A 126 10.08 4.84 -14.27
C LYS A 126 10.27 3.46 -14.91
N LEU A 127 11.42 2.84 -14.70
CA LEU A 127 11.68 1.47 -15.16
C LEU A 127 10.75 0.47 -14.47
N TYR A 128 10.58 0.60 -13.15
CA TYR A 128 9.67 -0.22 -12.34
C TYR A 128 8.21 -0.09 -12.81
N GLU A 129 7.72 1.15 -12.93
CA GLU A 129 6.38 1.45 -13.47
C GLU A 129 6.19 0.88 -14.88
N SER A 130 7.17 1.08 -15.76
CA SER A 130 7.16 0.55 -17.12
C SER A 130 7.13 -0.98 -17.13
N ALA A 131 7.88 -1.64 -16.25
CA ALA A 131 7.89 -3.09 -16.13
C ALA A 131 6.51 -3.63 -15.72
N ILE A 132 5.84 -3.01 -14.74
CA ILE A 132 4.48 -3.40 -14.33
C ILE A 132 3.50 -3.18 -15.49
N ASN A 133 3.52 -1.99 -16.10
CA ASN A 133 2.60 -1.64 -17.19
C ASN A 133 2.77 -2.52 -18.43
N ASN A 134 4.02 -2.82 -18.83
CA ASN A 134 4.31 -3.67 -19.97
C ASN A 134 3.90 -5.11 -19.71
N THR A 135 4.15 -5.62 -18.50
CA THR A 135 3.73 -6.95 -18.10
C THR A 135 2.22 -7.09 -18.14
N LEU A 136 1.51 -6.14 -17.54
CA LEU A 136 0.05 -6.12 -17.55
C LEU A 136 -0.49 -6.08 -18.98
N ARG A 137 0.12 -5.26 -19.86
CA ARG A 137 -0.25 -5.20 -21.28
C ARG A 137 -0.06 -6.54 -22.00
N ASN A 138 1.09 -7.18 -21.80
CA ASN A 138 1.45 -8.43 -22.48
C ASN A 138 0.68 -9.64 -21.94
N SER A 139 0.30 -9.61 -20.67
CA SER A 139 -0.35 -10.72 -19.97
C SER A 139 -1.82 -10.42 -19.61
N PHE A 140 -2.45 -9.41 -20.21
CA PHE A 140 -3.85 -9.10 -19.97
C PHE A 140 -4.81 -10.28 -20.24
N PRO A 141 -4.63 -11.10 -21.30
CA PRO A 141 -5.46 -12.29 -21.51
C PRO A 141 -5.39 -13.30 -20.35
N LEU A 142 -4.26 -13.36 -19.63
CA LEU A 142 -4.13 -14.20 -18.46
C LEU A 142 -4.95 -13.65 -17.29
N VAL A 143 -4.98 -12.34 -17.08
CA VAL A 143 -5.82 -11.70 -16.05
C VAL A 143 -7.30 -12.01 -16.31
N LEU A 144 -7.76 -11.87 -17.56
CA LEU A 144 -9.11 -12.24 -17.98
C LEU A 144 -9.42 -13.70 -17.66
N LYS A 145 -8.54 -14.62 -18.09
CA LYS A 145 -8.69 -16.05 -17.85
C LYS A 145 -8.82 -16.38 -16.36
N LEU A 146 -7.94 -15.85 -15.51
CA LEU A 146 -7.96 -16.13 -14.07
C LEU A 146 -9.23 -15.59 -13.39
N VAL A 147 -9.72 -14.42 -13.82
CA VAL A 147 -10.99 -13.86 -13.34
C VAL A 147 -12.18 -14.70 -13.81
N GLU A 148 -12.20 -15.12 -15.08
CA GLU A 148 -13.27 -15.98 -15.62
C GLU A 148 -13.30 -17.35 -14.93
N GLU A 149 -12.15 -17.95 -14.62
CA GLU A 149 -12.07 -19.19 -13.84
C GLU A 149 -12.68 -19.00 -12.44
N LEU A 150 -12.36 -17.90 -11.76
CA LEU A 150 -12.93 -17.60 -10.45
C LEU A 150 -14.45 -17.39 -10.51
N VAL A 151 -14.92 -16.54 -11.43
CA VAL A 151 -16.36 -16.25 -11.58
C VAL A 151 -17.11 -17.49 -12.06
N GLY A 152 -16.52 -18.31 -12.92
CA GLY A 152 -17.04 -19.61 -13.34
C GLY A 152 -17.22 -20.57 -12.16
N LYS A 153 -16.25 -20.62 -11.23
CA LYS A 153 -16.39 -21.36 -9.97
C LYS A 153 -17.55 -20.81 -9.14
N TRP A 154 -17.72 -19.50 -9.04
CA TRP A 154 -18.83 -18.92 -8.25
C TRP A 154 -20.19 -19.20 -8.88
N LYS A 155 -20.29 -19.25 -10.21
CA LYS A 155 -21.52 -19.63 -10.93
C LYS A 155 -21.96 -21.08 -10.71
N SER A 156 -21.06 -21.95 -10.29
CA SER A 156 -21.36 -23.35 -9.96
C SER A 156 -21.67 -23.56 -8.48
N ILE A 157 -21.44 -22.56 -7.61
CA ILE A 157 -21.86 -22.59 -6.21
C ILE A 157 -23.39 -22.45 -6.15
N PRO A 158 -24.11 -23.36 -5.47
CA PRO A 158 -25.54 -23.23 -5.23
C PRO A 158 -25.89 -21.90 -4.52
N GLU A 159 -27.03 -21.29 -4.84
CA GLU A 159 -27.41 -19.96 -4.33
C GLU A 159 -27.60 -19.91 -2.80
N ASP A 160 -27.86 -21.06 -2.17
CA ASP A 160 -27.98 -21.21 -0.72
C ASP A 160 -26.61 -21.33 -0.01
N GLN A 161 -25.52 -21.50 -0.75
CA GLN A 161 -24.16 -21.61 -0.20
C GLN A 161 -23.42 -20.28 -0.17
N HIS A 162 -22.59 -20.13 0.86
CA HIS A 162 -21.80 -18.92 1.07
C HIS A 162 -20.42 -19.04 0.41
N THR A 163 -19.99 -17.94 -0.17
CA THR A 163 -18.69 -17.82 -0.83
C THR A 163 -17.71 -17.08 0.08
N PRO A 164 -16.54 -17.68 0.41
CA PRO A 164 -15.51 -17.03 1.23
C PRO A 164 -14.75 -16.00 0.38
N LEU A 165 -15.08 -14.73 0.59
CA LEU A 165 -14.63 -13.62 -0.25
C LEU A 165 -13.12 -13.40 -0.14
N CYS A 166 -12.58 -13.37 1.08
CA CYS A 166 -11.17 -13.08 1.34
C CYS A 166 -10.28 -14.21 0.83
N ALA A 167 -10.60 -15.47 1.15
CA ALA A 167 -9.82 -16.61 0.68
C ALA A 167 -9.76 -16.69 -0.86
N HIS A 168 -10.90 -16.50 -1.52
CA HIS A 168 -10.96 -16.58 -2.99
C HIS A 168 -10.24 -15.43 -3.68
N LEU A 169 -10.41 -14.19 -3.21
CA LEU A 169 -9.77 -13.03 -3.84
C LEU A 169 -8.28 -12.92 -3.51
N LEU A 170 -7.85 -13.39 -2.34
CA LEU A 170 -6.43 -13.56 -2.05
C LEU A 170 -5.82 -14.61 -2.98
N GLY A 171 -6.50 -15.73 -3.24
CA GLY A 171 -6.07 -16.73 -4.22
C GLY A 171 -5.93 -16.17 -5.64
N LEU A 172 -6.92 -15.38 -6.09
CA LEU A 172 -6.86 -14.70 -7.38
C LEU A 172 -5.67 -13.74 -7.47
N ALA A 173 -5.50 -12.88 -6.45
CA ALA A 173 -4.42 -11.91 -6.41
C ALA A 173 -3.05 -12.58 -6.40
N MET A 174 -2.85 -13.61 -5.56
CA MET A 174 -1.62 -14.40 -5.50
C MET A 174 -1.29 -14.98 -6.85
N LYS A 175 -2.22 -15.74 -7.46
CA LYS A 175 -2.01 -16.40 -8.75
C LYS A 175 -1.73 -15.40 -9.87
N THR A 176 -2.48 -14.29 -9.91
CA THR A 176 -2.29 -13.23 -10.91
C THR A 176 -0.93 -12.56 -10.76
N VAL A 177 -0.61 -12.07 -9.57
CA VAL A 177 0.63 -11.33 -9.33
C VAL A 177 1.84 -12.22 -9.49
N THR A 178 1.85 -13.45 -8.96
CA THR A 178 3.03 -14.31 -9.11
C THR A 178 3.27 -14.73 -10.56
N GLN A 179 2.23 -15.00 -11.35
CA GLN A 179 2.42 -15.33 -12.77
C GLN A 179 2.88 -14.13 -13.60
N LEU A 180 2.35 -12.93 -13.32
CA LEU A 180 2.78 -11.71 -14.01
C LEU A 180 4.15 -11.22 -13.50
N ALA A 181 4.50 -11.48 -12.25
CA ALA A 181 5.78 -11.08 -11.69
C ALA A 181 6.91 -12.04 -12.11
N LEU A 182 6.64 -13.35 -12.03
CA LEU A 182 7.65 -14.42 -11.99
C LEU A 182 7.47 -15.47 -13.10
N GLY A 183 6.32 -15.49 -13.78
CA GLY A 183 6.09 -16.32 -14.96
C GLY A 183 5.58 -17.73 -14.68
N GLU A 184 5.87 -18.63 -15.63
CA GLU A 184 5.18 -19.93 -15.78
C GLU A 184 5.37 -20.93 -14.64
N ARG A 185 6.38 -20.75 -13.80
CA ARG A 185 6.55 -21.54 -12.57
C ARG A 185 5.29 -21.49 -11.70
N PHE A 186 4.62 -20.35 -11.67
CA PHE A 186 3.40 -20.12 -10.88
C PHE A 186 2.11 -20.51 -11.62
N ASN A 187 2.21 -21.26 -12.71
CA ASN A 187 1.07 -21.99 -13.26
C ASN A 187 0.68 -23.16 -12.35
N ASP A 188 1.64 -23.70 -11.59
CA ASP A 188 1.41 -24.73 -10.58
C ASP A 188 0.86 -24.10 -9.29
N ASP A 189 -0.32 -24.53 -8.87
CA ASP A 189 -0.96 -24.04 -7.65
C ASP A 189 -0.15 -24.41 -6.39
N ALA A 190 0.67 -25.47 -6.42
CA ALA A 190 1.54 -25.83 -5.29
C ALA A 190 2.62 -24.77 -5.04
N GLU A 191 3.20 -24.20 -6.12
CA GLU A 191 4.15 -23.09 -6.04
C GLU A 191 3.50 -21.82 -5.49
N VAL A 192 2.26 -21.52 -5.93
CA VAL A 192 1.48 -20.39 -5.42
C VAL A 192 1.18 -20.55 -3.92
N ILE A 193 0.79 -21.75 -3.47
CA ILE A 193 0.51 -22.04 -2.05
C ILE A 193 1.77 -21.89 -1.20
N SER A 194 2.91 -22.43 -1.67
CA SER A 194 4.20 -22.31 -0.98
C SER A 194 4.63 -20.85 -0.85
N PHE A 195 4.52 -20.09 -1.94
CA PHE A 195 4.81 -18.66 -1.95
C PHE A 195 3.90 -17.88 -0.99
N ARG A 196 2.60 -18.17 -1.01
CA ARG A 196 1.63 -17.53 -0.11
C ARG A 196 2.00 -17.73 1.36
N LYS A 197 2.47 -18.91 1.75
CA LYS A 197 2.86 -19.17 3.15
C LYS A 197 3.97 -18.21 3.62
N ASN A 198 5.00 -18.02 2.79
CA ASN A 198 6.10 -17.11 3.10
C ASN A 198 5.66 -15.64 3.02
N HIS A 199 4.85 -15.31 2.02
CA HIS A 199 4.22 -13.99 1.89
C HIS A 199 3.41 -13.63 3.15
N ASP A 200 2.50 -14.50 3.60
CA ASP A 200 1.64 -14.26 4.77
C ASP A 200 2.48 -14.08 6.05
N ALA A 201 3.55 -14.87 6.22
CA ALA A 201 4.47 -14.74 7.35
C ALA A 201 5.23 -13.40 7.35
N ILE A 202 5.75 -12.98 6.19
CA ILE A 202 6.44 -11.69 6.04
C ILE A 202 5.47 -10.53 6.29
N TRP A 203 4.31 -10.54 5.61
CA TRP A 203 3.34 -9.44 5.67
C TRP A 203 2.71 -9.29 7.05
N SER A 204 2.42 -10.40 7.74
CA SER A 204 1.90 -10.36 9.10
C SER A 204 2.87 -9.67 10.06
N GLU A 205 4.18 -9.88 9.91
CA GLU A 205 5.19 -9.27 10.78
C GLU A 205 5.51 -7.83 10.41
N ILE A 206 5.46 -7.47 9.12
CA ILE A 206 5.46 -6.06 8.67
C ILE A 206 4.29 -5.29 9.29
N GLY A 207 3.10 -5.87 9.28
CA GLY A 207 1.90 -5.24 9.83
C GLY A 207 1.87 -5.19 11.36
N LYS A 208 2.06 -6.34 12.03
CA LYS A 208 2.01 -6.43 13.49
C LYS A 208 3.37 -6.07 14.09
N GLY A 209 4.35 -6.93 13.88
CA GLY A 209 5.61 -6.97 14.61
C GLY A 209 6.51 -5.73 14.49
N TYR A 210 6.52 -5.05 13.34
CA TYR A 210 7.29 -3.81 13.17
C TYR A 210 6.54 -2.57 13.65
N LEU A 211 5.22 -2.49 13.44
CA LEU A 211 4.44 -1.32 13.84
C LEU A 211 4.18 -1.26 15.36
N ASP A 212 4.17 -2.41 16.04
CA ASP A 212 4.03 -2.51 17.50
C ASP A 212 5.37 -2.78 18.23
N GLY A 213 6.47 -2.94 17.48
CA GLY A 213 7.81 -3.27 17.99
C GLY A 213 7.92 -4.64 18.69
N SER A 214 6.94 -5.51 18.54
CA SER A 214 6.91 -6.84 19.18
C SER A 214 7.78 -7.87 18.47
N LEU A 215 8.16 -7.64 17.21
CA LEU A 215 9.03 -8.56 16.46
C LEU A 215 10.41 -8.68 17.11
N GLU A 216 11.02 -7.54 17.45
CA GLU A 216 12.35 -7.50 18.06
C GLU A 216 12.36 -8.15 19.46
N LYS A 217 11.23 -8.12 20.16
CA LYS A 217 11.05 -8.70 21.49
C LYS A 217 10.91 -10.23 21.47
N SER A 218 10.67 -10.84 20.31
CA SER A 218 10.42 -12.28 20.17
C SER A 218 11.41 -12.94 19.20
N SER A 219 12.39 -13.65 19.76
CA SER A 219 13.41 -14.36 18.96
C SER A 219 12.81 -15.42 18.03
N SER A 220 11.75 -16.11 18.45
CA SER A 220 11.07 -17.13 17.64
C SER A 220 10.31 -16.53 16.45
N ARG A 221 9.56 -15.44 16.66
CA ARG A 221 8.86 -14.72 15.58
C ARG A 221 9.85 -14.11 14.61
N LYS A 222 10.91 -13.47 15.12
CA LYS A 222 12.00 -12.93 14.30
C LYS A 222 12.66 -14.01 13.44
N GLY A 223 13.00 -15.16 14.03
CA GLY A 223 13.55 -16.29 13.26
C GLY A 223 12.60 -16.85 12.20
N HIS A 224 11.28 -16.86 12.49
CA HIS A 224 10.29 -17.27 11.49
C HIS A 224 10.19 -16.28 10.32
N TYR A 225 10.18 -14.98 10.62
CA TYR A 225 10.21 -13.90 9.63
C TYR A 225 11.46 -13.97 8.74
N GLU A 226 12.65 -14.04 9.34
CA GLU A 226 13.92 -14.08 8.61
C GLU A 226 14.01 -15.33 7.73
N LYS A 227 13.50 -16.48 8.21
CA LYS A 227 13.40 -17.70 7.42
C LYS A 227 12.47 -17.54 6.23
N ALA A 228 11.26 -17.02 6.44
CA ALA A 228 10.29 -16.80 5.36
C ALA A 228 10.83 -15.83 4.30
N LEU A 229 11.48 -14.75 4.74
CA LEU A 229 12.13 -13.78 3.87
C LEU A 229 13.24 -14.44 3.03
N SER A 230 14.14 -15.19 3.67
CA SER A 230 15.23 -15.88 2.98
C SER A 230 14.75 -16.92 1.99
N GLU A 231 13.70 -17.69 2.33
CA GLU A 231 13.08 -18.64 1.42
C GLU A 231 12.46 -17.93 0.20
N MET A 232 11.76 -16.82 0.43
CA MET A 232 11.16 -16.03 -0.65
C MET A 232 12.22 -15.40 -1.57
N GLU A 233 13.31 -14.86 -1.00
CA GLU A 233 14.45 -14.37 -1.78
C GLU A 233 15.10 -15.48 -2.62
N SER A 234 15.24 -16.68 -2.06
CA SER A 234 15.76 -17.85 -2.76
C SER A 234 14.90 -18.21 -3.98
N VAL A 235 13.57 -18.19 -3.83
CA VAL A 235 12.62 -18.42 -4.93
C VAL A 235 12.77 -17.36 -6.01
N LEU A 236 12.82 -16.08 -5.64
CA LEU A 236 12.98 -14.97 -6.60
C LEU A 236 14.30 -15.07 -7.38
N LEU A 237 15.40 -15.39 -6.70
CA LEU A 237 16.70 -15.61 -7.34
C LEU A 237 16.70 -16.84 -8.26
N SER A 238 16.04 -17.93 -7.88
CA SER A 238 15.88 -19.12 -8.71
C SER A 238 15.13 -18.78 -9.99
N VAL A 239 13.98 -18.11 -9.88
CA VAL A 239 13.18 -17.65 -11.02
C VAL A 239 14.02 -16.75 -11.93
N ALA A 240 14.74 -15.77 -11.37
CA ALA A 240 15.57 -14.87 -12.17
C ALA A 240 16.63 -15.64 -12.97
N LYS A 241 17.26 -16.68 -12.39
CA LYS A 241 18.22 -17.56 -13.07
C LYS A 241 17.58 -18.41 -14.17
N GLU A 242 16.47 -19.07 -13.86
CA GLU A 242 15.71 -19.89 -14.81
C GLU A 242 15.30 -19.06 -16.04
N ARG A 243 14.83 -17.84 -15.80
CA ARG A 243 14.39 -16.91 -16.84
C ARG A 243 15.52 -16.26 -17.62
N LYS A 244 16.73 -16.13 -17.08
CA LYS A 244 17.91 -15.76 -17.90
C LYS A 244 18.18 -16.82 -18.97
N ALA A 245 17.91 -18.10 -18.69
CA ALA A 245 18.17 -19.19 -19.61
C ALA A 245 17.04 -19.46 -20.62
N HIS A 246 15.77 -19.38 -20.22
CA HIS A 246 14.63 -19.77 -21.07
C HIS A 246 13.48 -18.74 -21.09
N LYS A 247 13.27 -18.18 -22.29
CA LYS A 247 12.28 -17.19 -22.76
C LYS A 247 10.98 -17.71 -23.39
N LYS A 248 9.86 -17.95 -22.68
CA LYS A 248 8.56 -18.19 -23.36
C LYS A 248 7.67 -16.95 -23.50
N GLN A 249 7.57 -16.16 -22.44
CA GLN A 249 6.77 -14.93 -22.39
C GLN A 249 7.50 -13.86 -21.60
N THR A 250 7.31 -12.58 -21.94
CA THR A 250 7.90 -11.44 -21.21
C THR A 250 7.02 -11.05 -20.04
N VAL A 251 7.53 -11.25 -18.82
CA VAL A 251 6.91 -10.89 -17.54
C VAL A 251 7.74 -9.81 -16.82
N PHE A 252 7.30 -9.38 -15.64
CA PHE A 252 7.92 -8.27 -14.91
C PHE A 252 9.42 -8.46 -14.70
N VAL A 253 9.83 -9.62 -14.16
CA VAL A 253 11.24 -9.88 -13.87
C VAL A 253 12.11 -9.91 -15.14
N ASP A 254 11.56 -10.24 -16.32
CA ASP A 254 12.34 -10.15 -17.57
C ASP A 254 12.70 -8.72 -17.95
N THR A 255 11.75 -7.81 -17.74
CA THR A 255 11.96 -6.38 -18.03
C THR A 255 13.07 -5.85 -17.14
N LEU A 256 13.09 -6.26 -15.86
CA LEU A 256 14.17 -5.93 -14.95
C LEU A 256 15.50 -6.58 -15.38
N LEU A 257 15.49 -7.85 -15.78
CA LEU A 257 16.68 -8.57 -16.25
C LEU A 257 17.30 -8.00 -17.54
N GLN A 258 16.52 -7.29 -18.35
CA GLN A 258 16.97 -6.62 -19.57
C GLN A 258 17.50 -5.20 -19.32
N SER A 259 17.36 -4.69 -18.11
CA SER A 259 17.79 -3.35 -17.72
C SER A 259 19.23 -3.33 -17.17
N SER A 260 19.74 -2.14 -16.86
CA SER A 260 21.06 -1.95 -16.23
C SER A 260 21.04 -2.14 -14.71
N LEU A 261 20.01 -2.77 -14.14
CA LEU A 261 19.90 -2.99 -12.70
C LEU A 261 20.85 -4.10 -12.22
N THR A 262 21.37 -3.93 -11.00
CA THR A 262 22.12 -4.98 -10.31
C THR A 262 21.22 -6.14 -9.89
N GLU A 263 21.77 -7.34 -9.68
CA GLU A 263 20.98 -8.49 -9.22
C GLU A 263 20.24 -8.22 -7.91
N ARG A 264 20.85 -7.43 -7.01
CA ARG A 264 20.21 -6.97 -5.77
C ARG A 264 19.00 -6.08 -6.05
N GLN A 265 19.12 -5.10 -6.93
CA GLN A 265 18.00 -4.21 -7.26
C GLN A 265 16.84 -4.98 -7.91
N ILE A 266 17.15 -5.96 -8.78
CA ILE A 266 16.16 -6.84 -9.39
C ILE A 266 15.43 -7.67 -8.34
N LEU A 267 16.16 -8.23 -7.36
CA LEU A 267 15.59 -8.98 -6.24
C LEU A 267 14.66 -8.11 -5.41
N GLU A 268 15.12 -6.92 -5.00
CA GLU A 268 14.34 -5.97 -4.19
C GLU A 268 13.05 -5.55 -4.90
N ASP A 269 13.14 -5.18 -6.18
CA ASP A 269 11.99 -4.72 -6.94
C ASP A 269 11.01 -5.88 -7.22
N SER A 270 11.51 -7.10 -7.45
CA SER A 270 10.68 -8.30 -7.55
C SER A 270 9.99 -8.65 -6.23
N MET A 271 10.68 -8.47 -5.10
CA MET A 271 10.12 -8.69 -3.77
C MET A 271 9.00 -7.70 -3.47
N VAL A 272 9.23 -6.40 -3.72
CA VAL A 272 8.22 -5.36 -3.52
C VAL A 272 6.98 -5.63 -4.33
N PHE A 273 7.11 -5.85 -5.65
CA PHE A 273 5.94 -6.08 -6.50
C PHE A 273 5.17 -7.34 -6.07
N SER A 274 5.88 -8.43 -5.76
CA SER A 274 5.25 -9.70 -5.42
C SER A 274 4.63 -9.72 -4.01
N LEU A 275 5.12 -8.91 -3.07
CA LEU A 275 4.49 -8.75 -1.75
C LEU A 275 3.31 -7.77 -1.81
N ALA A 276 3.58 -6.52 -2.20
CA ALA A 276 2.62 -5.44 -2.16
C ALA A 276 1.50 -5.63 -3.19
N GLY A 277 1.85 -6.05 -4.41
CA GLY A 277 0.90 -6.30 -5.49
C GLY A 277 -0.16 -7.32 -5.07
N CYS A 278 0.22 -8.41 -4.40
CA CYS A 278 -0.70 -9.42 -3.89
C CYS A 278 -1.69 -8.84 -2.88
N VAL A 279 -1.19 -8.12 -1.86
CA VAL A 279 -2.05 -7.61 -0.77
C VAL A 279 -2.96 -6.50 -1.24
N ILE A 280 -2.44 -5.54 -2.01
CA ILE A 280 -3.21 -4.40 -2.50
C ILE A 280 -4.30 -4.90 -3.45
N THR A 281 -3.97 -5.78 -4.40
CA THR A 281 -4.94 -6.33 -5.35
C THR A 281 -6.01 -7.14 -4.63
N ALA A 282 -5.64 -8.03 -3.71
CA ALA A 282 -6.59 -8.83 -2.94
C ALA A 282 -7.56 -7.92 -2.17
N ASN A 283 -7.05 -6.98 -1.39
CA ASN A 283 -7.89 -6.17 -0.52
C ASN A 283 -8.73 -5.17 -1.30
N LEU A 284 -8.23 -4.58 -2.39
CA LEU A 284 -9.06 -3.74 -3.27
C LEU A 284 -10.26 -4.53 -3.78
N CYS A 285 -10.04 -5.74 -4.28
CA CYS A 285 -11.12 -6.59 -4.77
C CYS A 285 -12.09 -6.98 -3.62
N ILE A 286 -11.57 -7.32 -2.44
CA ILE A 286 -12.39 -7.73 -1.29
C ILE A 286 -13.30 -6.59 -0.86
N TRP A 287 -12.76 -5.39 -0.67
CA TRP A 287 -13.52 -4.22 -0.28
C TRP A 287 -14.54 -3.84 -1.38
N ALA A 288 -14.15 -3.89 -2.65
CA ALA A 288 -15.04 -3.55 -3.76
C ALA A 288 -16.26 -4.49 -3.80
N LEU A 289 -16.03 -5.80 -3.76
CA LEU A 289 -17.12 -6.78 -3.78
C LEU A 289 -17.96 -6.74 -2.49
N HIS A 290 -17.35 -6.45 -1.35
CA HIS A 290 -18.10 -6.22 -0.12
C HIS A 290 -19.03 -5.03 -0.27
N PHE A 291 -18.54 -3.85 -0.67
CA PHE A 291 -19.40 -2.66 -0.82
C PHE A 291 -20.49 -2.86 -1.86
N LEU A 292 -20.17 -3.49 -3.00
CA LEU A 292 -21.18 -3.87 -3.99
C LEU A 292 -22.27 -4.77 -3.40
N SER A 293 -21.90 -5.78 -2.60
CA SER A 293 -22.88 -6.68 -1.97
C SER A 293 -23.85 -5.97 -1.01
N THR A 294 -23.51 -4.75 -0.56
CA THR A 294 -24.35 -3.93 0.31
C THR A 294 -25.26 -2.95 -0.42
N SER A 295 -25.08 -2.75 -1.74
CA SER A 295 -25.83 -1.77 -2.52
C SER A 295 -26.24 -2.33 -3.89
N GLU A 296 -27.53 -2.65 -4.01
CA GLU A 296 -28.14 -3.10 -5.26
C GLU A 296 -28.10 -1.99 -6.33
N GLU A 297 -28.36 -0.74 -5.94
CA GLU A 297 -28.32 0.42 -6.84
C GLU A 297 -26.95 0.58 -7.51
N VAL A 298 -25.86 0.45 -6.74
CA VAL A 298 -24.51 0.56 -7.30
C VAL A 298 -24.21 -0.60 -8.25
N GLN A 299 -24.62 -1.83 -7.88
CA GLN A 299 -24.45 -2.99 -8.77
C GLN A 299 -25.19 -2.82 -10.10
N ASP A 300 -26.39 -2.25 -10.07
CA ASP A 300 -27.21 -2.10 -11.27
C ASP A 300 -26.71 -0.95 -12.17
N LYS A 301 -26.26 0.18 -11.60
CA LYS A 301 -25.56 1.23 -12.37
C LYS A 301 -24.27 0.69 -13.03
N LEU A 302 -23.49 -0.09 -12.28
CA LEU A 302 -22.28 -0.73 -12.81
C LEU A 302 -22.60 -1.70 -13.95
N TYR A 303 -23.65 -2.52 -13.80
CA TYR A 303 -24.12 -3.41 -14.86
C TYR A 303 -24.58 -2.65 -16.12
N GLN A 304 -25.28 -1.53 -15.95
CA GLN A 304 -25.71 -0.68 -17.07
C GLN A 304 -24.52 -0.15 -17.86
N GLU A 305 -23.54 0.46 -17.19
CA GLU A 305 -22.31 0.95 -17.85
C GLU A 305 -21.59 -0.18 -18.58
N VAL A 306 -21.37 -1.30 -17.90
CA VAL A 306 -20.60 -2.42 -18.45
C VAL A 306 -21.29 -2.99 -19.69
N THR A 307 -22.61 -3.12 -19.66
CA THR A 307 -23.42 -3.57 -20.81
C THR A 307 -23.36 -2.56 -21.97
N GLU A 308 -23.42 -1.27 -21.69
CA GLU A 308 -23.39 -0.22 -22.71
C GLU A 308 -22.02 -0.11 -23.39
N VAL A 309 -20.93 -0.13 -22.62
CA VAL A 309 -19.57 0.11 -23.12
C VAL A 309 -18.97 -1.13 -23.80
N LEU A 310 -19.24 -2.32 -23.25
CA LEU A 310 -18.65 -3.59 -23.71
C LEU A 310 -19.58 -4.41 -24.60
N GLY A 311 -20.90 -4.22 -24.52
CA GLY A 311 -21.87 -5.06 -25.20
C GLY A 311 -21.72 -6.54 -24.80
N SER A 312 -21.51 -7.41 -25.79
CA SER A 312 -21.29 -8.85 -25.58
C SER A 312 -19.83 -9.22 -25.26
N ASP A 313 -18.88 -8.34 -25.55
CA ASP A 313 -17.46 -8.67 -25.52
C ASP A 313 -16.90 -8.63 -24.09
N PRO A 314 -15.87 -9.43 -23.76
CA PRO A 314 -15.12 -9.25 -22.51
C PRO A 314 -14.42 -7.89 -22.49
N VAL A 315 -14.09 -7.40 -21.30
CA VAL A 315 -13.35 -6.14 -21.17
C VAL A 315 -11.96 -6.25 -21.81
N SER A 316 -11.54 -5.21 -22.51
CA SER A 316 -10.21 -5.06 -23.10
C SER A 316 -9.48 -3.85 -22.51
N LEU A 317 -8.15 -3.80 -22.62
CA LEU A 317 -7.35 -2.69 -22.09
C LEU A 317 -7.76 -1.32 -22.65
N ASP A 318 -8.16 -1.25 -23.91
CA ASP A 318 -8.61 -0.02 -24.58
C ASP A 318 -10.02 0.42 -24.12
N LYS A 319 -10.81 -0.51 -23.59
CA LYS A 319 -12.14 -0.26 -23.05
C LYS A 319 -12.14 0.12 -21.56
N ILE A 320 -11.11 -0.25 -20.80
CA ILE A 320 -11.02 0.10 -19.36
C ILE A 320 -11.21 1.60 -19.10
N PRO A 321 -10.56 2.53 -19.82
CA PRO A 321 -10.76 3.97 -19.59
C PRO A 321 -12.18 4.47 -19.89
N GLN A 322 -13.00 3.69 -20.58
CA GLN A 322 -14.40 4.03 -20.90
C GLN A 322 -15.36 3.63 -19.78
N LEU A 323 -14.95 2.76 -18.85
CA LEU A 323 -15.74 2.31 -17.68
C LEU A 323 -15.59 3.31 -16.52
N ARG A 324 -16.14 4.51 -16.69
CA ARG A 324 -15.99 5.64 -15.76
C ARG A 324 -16.64 5.37 -14.41
N TYR A 325 -17.86 4.85 -14.37
CA TYR A 325 -18.57 4.50 -13.15
C TYR A 325 -17.87 3.34 -12.42
N CYS A 326 -17.33 2.35 -13.14
CA CYS A 326 -16.46 1.33 -12.55
C CYS A 326 -15.24 1.96 -11.86
N GLN A 327 -14.58 2.94 -12.51
CA GLN A 327 -13.48 3.69 -11.89
C GLN A 327 -13.93 4.45 -10.64
N GLN A 328 -15.11 5.07 -10.66
CA GLN A 328 -15.70 5.75 -9.50
C GLN A 328 -15.96 4.78 -8.34
N VAL A 329 -16.48 3.59 -8.64
CA VAL A 329 -16.70 2.51 -7.64
C VAL A 329 -15.37 2.10 -7.01
N LEU A 330 -14.30 1.95 -7.78
CA LEU A 330 -12.98 1.58 -7.26
C LEU A 330 -12.34 2.72 -6.45
N ASN A 331 -12.46 3.98 -6.90
CA ASN A 331 -11.99 5.14 -6.15
C ASN A 331 -12.71 5.24 -4.78
N GLU A 332 -14.04 5.05 -4.78
CA GLU A 332 -14.84 5.07 -3.56
C GLU A 332 -14.54 3.87 -2.66
N THR A 333 -14.15 2.74 -3.25
CA THR A 333 -13.66 1.57 -2.50
C THR A 333 -12.38 1.91 -1.74
N VAL A 334 -11.38 2.48 -2.42
CA VAL A 334 -10.11 2.89 -1.80
C VAL A 334 -10.35 3.91 -0.69
N ARG A 335 -11.22 4.89 -0.91
CA ARG A 335 -11.57 5.92 0.07
C ARG A 335 -12.27 5.34 1.29
N THR A 336 -13.36 4.60 1.08
CA THR A 336 -14.22 4.08 2.16
C THR A 336 -13.49 3.02 2.99
N ALA A 337 -12.73 2.13 2.35
CA ALA A 337 -11.92 1.13 3.03
C ALA A 337 -10.66 1.72 3.69
N LYS A 338 -10.28 2.96 3.34
CA LYS A 338 -8.97 3.54 3.67
C LYS A 338 -7.85 2.57 3.29
N LEU A 339 -7.85 2.12 2.04
CA LEU A 339 -7.08 0.95 1.60
C LEU A 339 -5.60 1.05 2.02
N THR A 340 -4.97 2.21 1.85
CA THR A 340 -3.65 2.52 2.38
C THR A 340 -3.75 3.76 3.29
N PRO A 341 -3.96 3.58 4.60
CA PRO A 341 -4.35 4.67 5.50
C PRO A 341 -3.19 5.62 5.86
N ILE A 342 -1.96 5.29 5.46
CA ILE A 342 -0.74 5.97 5.90
C ILE A 342 0.24 6.06 4.73
N ALA A 343 0.84 7.23 4.54
CA ALA A 343 2.03 7.42 3.72
C ALA A 343 3.10 8.17 4.51
N ALA A 344 4.38 8.01 4.17
CA ALA A 344 5.48 8.70 4.85
C ALA A 344 6.46 9.32 3.86
N ARG A 345 6.99 10.50 4.17
CA ARG A 345 8.05 11.18 3.43
C ARG A 345 9.15 11.60 4.38
N LEU A 346 10.40 11.52 3.94
CA LEU A 346 11.51 12.17 4.63
C LEU A 346 11.64 13.59 4.10
N GLN A 347 11.64 14.58 4.99
CA GLN A 347 11.79 15.98 4.61
C GLN A 347 13.23 16.25 4.16
N GLU A 348 13.47 16.52 2.87
CA GLU A 348 14.85 16.68 2.38
C GLU A 348 15.40 18.10 2.52
N VAL A 349 14.50 19.09 2.51
CA VAL A 349 14.82 20.51 2.69
C VAL A 349 13.85 21.08 3.70
N GLU A 350 14.27 22.10 4.45
CA GLU A 350 13.34 22.78 5.34
C GLU A 350 12.14 23.35 4.56
N GLY A 351 10.93 23.13 5.08
CA GLY A 351 9.68 23.50 4.43
C GLY A 351 8.67 24.07 5.43
N LYS A 352 7.71 24.85 4.93
CA LYS A 352 6.67 25.47 5.77
C LYS A 352 5.31 24.81 5.51
N VAL A 353 4.60 24.48 6.59
CA VAL A 353 3.19 24.04 6.56
C VAL A 353 2.43 24.84 7.62
N ASP A 354 1.39 25.56 7.18
CA ASP A 354 0.71 26.62 7.90
C ASP A 354 1.72 27.63 8.48
N GLN A 355 1.72 27.85 9.80
CA GLN A 355 2.72 28.67 10.49
C GLN A 355 3.98 27.91 10.89
N HIS A 356 4.03 26.58 10.69
CA HIS A 356 5.09 25.74 11.23
C HIS A 356 6.21 25.49 10.22
N MET A 357 7.45 25.53 10.72
CA MET A 357 8.62 25.11 9.97
C MET A 357 8.92 23.64 10.25
N ILE A 358 8.95 22.82 9.20
CA ILE A 358 9.35 21.42 9.23
C ILE A 358 10.83 21.34 8.84
N PRO A 359 11.73 20.99 9.78
CA PRO A 359 13.15 20.88 9.50
C PRO A 359 13.46 19.78 8.49
N LYS A 360 14.58 19.94 7.78
CA LYS A 360 15.22 18.84 7.05
C LYS A 360 15.42 17.62 7.96
N GLU A 361 15.36 16.43 7.38
CA GLU A 361 15.48 15.11 8.01
C GLU A 361 14.33 14.73 8.96
N THR A 362 13.25 15.51 8.97
CA THR A 362 12.02 15.17 9.70
C THR A 362 11.23 14.10 8.95
N LEU A 363 10.75 13.06 9.65
CA LEU A 363 9.77 12.13 9.09
C LEU A 363 8.39 12.79 9.09
N VAL A 364 7.78 12.90 7.91
CA VAL A 364 6.45 13.46 7.73
C VAL A 364 5.49 12.34 7.34
N ILE A 365 4.50 12.07 8.19
CA ILE A 365 3.42 11.12 7.94
C ILE A 365 2.24 11.87 7.35
N TYR A 366 1.69 11.34 6.27
CA TYR A 366 0.37 11.71 5.78
C TYR A 366 -0.63 10.74 6.39
N ALA A 367 -1.50 11.25 7.26
CA ALA A 367 -2.57 10.48 7.88
C ALA A 367 -3.73 10.30 6.89
N LEU A 368 -3.49 9.61 5.76
CA LEU A 368 -4.43 9.49 4.65
C LEU A 368 -5.80 8.96 5.10
N GLY A 369 -5.84 8.01 6.04
CA GLY A 369 -7.09 7.50 6.59
C GLY A 369 -7.90 8.56 7.36
N VAL A 370 -7.24 9.54 8.00
CA VAL A 370 -7.89 10.70 8.61
C VAL A 370 -8.40 11.64 7.51
N VAL A 371 -7.56 11.93 6.51
CA VAL A 371 -7.91 12.81 5.38
C VAL A 371 -9.10 12.26 4.58
N LEU A 372 -9.18 10.95 4.34
CA LEU A 372 -10.25 10.29 3.60
C LEU A 372 -11.60 10.26 4.35
N GLN A 373 -11.59 10.60 5.64
CA GLN A 373 -12.76 10.69 6.51
C GLN A 373 -13.10 12.12 6.94
N ASP A 374 -12.31 13.11 6.52
CA ASP A 374 -12.58 14.52 6.81
C ASP A 374 -13.87 14.97 6.12
N SER A 375 -14.88 15.32 6.93
CA SER A 375 -16.19 15.74 6.44
C SER A 375 -16.17 17.08 5.70
N ASN A 376 -15.12 17.89 5.85
CA ASN A 376 -14.95 19.12 5.06
C ASN A 376 -14.56 18.82 3.62
N THR A 377 -13.88 17.70 3.38
CA THR A 377 -13.45 17.25 2.06
C THR A 377 -14.45 16.25 1.45
N TRP A 378 -14.99 15.33 2.26
CA TRP A 378 -15.83 14.22 1.81
C TRP A 378 -17.21 14.27 2.47
N SER A 379 -18.24 14.62 1.70
CA SER A 379 -19.62 14.64 2.18
C SER A 379 -20.09 13.24 2.58
N ALA A 380 -20.66 13.12 3.79
CA ALA A 380 -21.06 11.83 4.38
C ALA A 380 -19.95 10.76 4.26
N PRO A 381 -18.78 10.96 4.91
CA PRO A 381 -17.55 10.20 4.63
C PRO A 381 -17.66 8.70 4.91
N TYR A 382 -18.61 8.26 5.73
CA TYR A 382 -18.81 6.84 6.02
C TYR A 382 -19.80 6.15 5.06
N ARG A 383 -20.46 6.89 4.17
CA ARG A 383 -21.34 6.33 3.14
C ARG A 383 -20.52 5.98 1.92
N PHE A 384 -20.66 4.74 1.46
CA PHE A 384 -20.16 4.30 0.15
C PHE A 384 -21.05 4.88 -0.95
N ASP A 385 -20.54 5.88 -1.66
CA ASP A 385 -21.25 6.61 -2.70
C ASP A 385 -20.31 6.93 -3.88
N PRO A 386 -20.28 6.08 -4.92
CA PRO A 386 -19.43 6.29 -6.10
C PRO A 386 -19.71 7.59 -6.85
N ASP A 387 -20.95 8.09 -6.84
CA ASP A 387 -21.37 9.26 -7.62
C ASP A 387 -20.63 10.54 -7.18
N ARG A 388 -20.03 10.55 -5.97
CA ARG A 388 -19.19 11.68 -5.51
C ARG A 388 -17.99 11.97 -6.41
N PHE A 389 -17.48 10.95 -7.12
CA PHE A 389 -16.36 11.09 -8.04
C PHE A 389 -16.76 11.64 -9.42
N VAL A 390 -18.00 12.09 -9.58
CA VAL A 390 -18.40 12.97 -10.69
C VAL A 390 -17.86 14.39 -10.49
N GLU A 391 -17.65 14.80 -9.23
CA GLU A 391 -17.15 16.14 -8.91
C GLU A 391 -15.63 16.26 -9.14
N GLU A 392 -15.22 17.21 -9.99
CA GLU A 392 -13.81 17.43 -10.34
C GLU A 392 -12.94 17.81 -9.11
N SER A 393 -13.51 18.51 -8.13
CA SER A 393 -12.83 18.87 -6.87
C SER A 393 -12.45 17.63 -6.04
N VAL A 394 -13.35 16.65 -6.01
CA VAL A 394 -13.17 15.36 -5.32
C VAL A 394 -12.08 14.57 -6.03
N GLU A 395 -12.13 14.48 -7.37
CA GLU A 395 -11.11 13.80 -8.16
C GLU A 395 -9.72 14.44 -8.01
N LYS A 396 -9.63 15.78 -8.03
CA LYS A 396 -8.38 16.51 -7.78
C LYS A 396 -7.81 16.24 -6.40
N SER A 397 -8.67 16.21 -5.37
CA SER A 397 -8.25 15.90 -4.01
C SER A 397 -7.74 14.46 -3.91
N PHE A 398 -8.43 13.50 -4.53
CA PHE A 398 -8.02 12.09 -4.56
C PHE A 398 -6.70 11.87 -5.33
N CYS A 399 -6.50 12.57 -6.44
CA CYS A 399 -5.27 12.57 -7.22
C CYS A 399 -4.08 13.12 -6.43
N LEU A 400 -4.27 14.23 -5.68
CA LEU A 400 -3.25 14.79 -4.80
C LEU A 400 -2.79 13.80 -3.71
N LEU A 401 -3.70 12.95 -3.23
CA LEU A 401 -3.38 11.92 -2.23
C LEU A 401 -2.63 10.71 -2.82
N GLY A 402 -2.40 10.69 -4.14
CA GLY A 402 -1.68 9.60 -4.82
C GLY A 402 -2.52 8.35 -5.05
N PHE A 403 -3.85 8.47 -5.06
CA PHE A 403 -4.76 7.34 -5.32
C PHE A 403 -5.27 7.29 -6.76
N SER A 404 -5.06 8.35 -7.54
CA SER A 404 -5.36 8.42 -8.97
C SER A 404 -4.37 9.32 -9.72
N GLY A 405 -4.37 9.24 -11.06
CA GLY A 405 -3.49 10.04 -11.92
C GLY A 405 -2.03 9.61 -11.91
N ASN A 406 -1.13 10.51 -12.33
CA ASN A 406 0.29 10.22 -12.56
C ASN A 406 1.10 9.96 -11.28
N GLN A 407 0.54 10.26 -10.11
CA GLN A 407 1.19 10.02 -8.81
C GLN A 407 0.69 8.73 -8.15
N THR A 408 -0.16 7.96 -8.84
CA THR A 408 -0.67 6.69 -8.32
C THR A 408 0.47 5.72 -8.11
N CYS A 409 0.49 5.08 -6.94
CA CYS A 409 1.37 3.96 -6.65
C CYS A 409 1.25 2.88 -7.76
N PRO A 410 2.37 2.34 -8.27
CA PRO A 410 2.35 1.41 -9.41
C PRO A 410 1.52 0.13 -9.14
N GLU A 411 1.61 -0.43 -7.94
CA GLU A 411 0.85 -1.61 -7.50
C GLU A 411 -0.65 -1.31 -7.42
N LEU A 412 -1.02 -0.10 -7.00
CA LEU A 412 -2.42 0.30 -6.96
C LEU A 412 -2.99 0.45 -8.37
N SER A 413 -2.24 1.05 -9.30
CA SER A 413 -2.63 1.12 -10.72
C SER A 413 -2.84 -0.27 -11.34
N PHE A 414 -1.94 -1.20 -11.04
CA PHE A 414 -2.10 -2.61 -11.41
C PHE A 414 -3.38 -3.22 -10.81
N ALA A 415 -3.60 -3.00 -9.51
CA ALA A 415 -4.78 -3.50 -8.81
C ALA A 415 -6.09 -2.93 -9.38
N TYR A 416 -6.14 -1.64 -9.77
CA TYR A 416 -7.29 -1.05 -10.44
C TYR A 416 -7.63 -1.79 -11.74
N THR A 417 -6.62 -2.20 -12.52
CA THR A 417 -6.86 -2.96 -13.76
C THR A 417 -7.45 -4.34 -13.45
N VAL A 418 -6.84 -5.09 -12.53
CA VAL A 418 -7.35 -6.42 -12.13
C VAL A 418 -8.76 -6.32 -11.55
N ALA A 419 -9.00 -5.32 -10.69
CA ALA A 419 -10.30 -5.08 -10.09
C ALA A 419 -11.34 -4.66 -11.14
N THR A 420 -10.98 -3.85 -12.14
CA THR A 420 -11.89 -3.50 -13.25
C THR A 420 -12.31 -4.75 -14.05
N VAL A 421 -11.36 -5.65 -14.32
CA VAL A 421 -11.64 -6.94 -14.98
C VAL A 421 -12.59 -7.78 -14.12
N LEU A 422 -12.32 -7.89 -12.81
CA LEU A 422 -13.19 -8.60 -11.87
C LEU A 422 -14.59 -7.99 -11.81
N LEU A 423 -14.70 -6.68 -11.61
CA LEU A 423 -15.97 -5.97 -11.45
C LEU A 423 -16.82 -6.05 -12.71
N SER A 424 -16.24 -5.81 -13.89
CA SER A 424 -16.97 -5.94 -15.16
C SER A 424 -17.44 -7.37 -15.42
N THR A 425 -16.63 -8.38 -15.08
CA THR A 425 -17.00 -9.79 -15.26
C THR A 425 -18.12 -10.20 -14.30
N ILE A 426 -18.03 -9.81 -13.02
CA ILE A 426 -19.06 -10.08 -12.01
C ILE A 426 -20.35 -9.33 -12.35
N ALA A 427 -20.26 -8.04 -12.66
CA ALA A 427 -21.43 -7.21 -12.95
C ALA A 427 -22.28 -7.79 -14.09
N ARG A 428 -21.66 -8.40 -15.10
CA ARG A 428 -22.38 -9.07 -16.22
C ARG A 428 -23.01 -10.41 -15.85
N GLN A 429 -22.41 -11.15 -14.93
CA GLN A 429 -22.67 -12.58 -14.78
C GLN A 429 -23.37 -12.95 -13.47
N LEU A 430 -23.20 -12.13 -12.44
CA LEU A 430 -23.62 -12.42 -11.07
C LEU A 430 -24.26 -11.18 -10.43
N LYS A 431 -25.07 -11.44 -9.41
CA LYS A 431 -25.54 -10.44 -8.44
C LYS A 431 -25.03 -10.86 -7.07
N LEU A 432 -24.46 -9.90 -6.34
CA LEU A 432 -23.84 -10.11 -5.03
C LEU A 432 -24.81 -9.74 -3.93
N HIS A 433 -24.84 -10.56 -2.88
CA HIS A 433 -25.74 -10.38 -1.75
C HIS A 433 -24.97 -10.47 -0.44
N LYS A 434 -25.10 -9.43 0.38
CA LYS A 434 -24.55 -9.41 1.74
C LYS A 434 -25.18 -10.51 2.59
N LEU A 435 -24.37 -11.24 3.36
CA LEU A 435 -24.87 -12.15 4.38
C LEU A 435 -25.50 -11.37 5.55
N LYS A 436 -26.75 -11.69 5.90
CA LYS A 436 -27.48 -11.03 7.01
C LYS A 436 -26.75 -11.22 8.33
N GLY A 437 -26.61 -10.14 9.10
CA GLY A 437 -25.94 -10.15 10.41
C GLY A 437 -24.42 -10.13 10.36
N GLN A 438 -23.79 -10.25 9.18
CA GLN A 438 -22.34 -10.10 9.07
C GLN A 438 -21.94 -8.62 9.10
N VAL A 439 -20.98 -8.30 9.97
CA VAL A 439 -20.27 -7.02 10.03
C VAL A 439 -18.82 -7.29 9.66
N MET A 440 -18.24 -6.44 8.82
CA MET A 440 -16.86 -6.57 8.40
C MET A 440 -15.99 -5.58 9.18
N ASP A 441 -15.24 -6.13 10.12
CA ASP A 441 -14.29 -5.36 10.92
C ASP A 441 -13.01 -5.08 10.13
N VAL A 442 -12.49 -3.86 10.24
CA VAL A 442 -11.25 -3.43 9.59
C VAL A 442 -10.06 -3.70 10.51
N ARG A 443 -8.96 -4.20 9.95
CA ARG A 443 -7.62 -4.17 10.52
C ARG A 443 -6.80 -3.15 9.74
N SER A 444 -6.43 -2.05 10.39
CA SER A 444 -5.61 -1.00 9.77
C SER A 444 -4.13 -1.26 10.02
N ALA A 445 -3.42 -1.68 8.98
CA ALA A 445 -1.96 -1.77 8.93
C ALA A 445 -1.44 -0.90 7.77
N LEU A 446 -0.36 -1.30 7.08
CA LEU A 446 0.06 -0.65 5.83
C LEU A 446 -1.04 -0.68 4.76
N VAL A 447 -1.79 -1.78 4.73
CA VAL A 447 -3.01 -1.95 3.93
C VAL A 447 -4.14 -2.33 4.86
N SER A 448 -5.30 -1.70 4.72
CA SER A 448 -6.51 -2.04 5.47
C SER A 448 -7.08 -3.35 4.96
N THR A 449 -7.19 -4.34 5.84
CA THR A 449 -7.73 -5.68 5.54
C THR A 449 -8.95 -5.98 6.40
N PRO A 450 -9.84 -6.90 5.99
CA PRO A 450 -10.79 -7.49 6.94
C PRO A 450 -10.05 -8.18 8.09
N LYS A 451 -10.63 -8.17 9.30
CA LYS A 451 -10.10 -8.93 10.44
C LYS A 451 -10.30 -10.44 10.25
N ASP A 452 -11.46 -10.81 9.72
CA ASP A 452 -11.98 -12.16 9.59
C ASP A 452 -12.45 -12.44 8.16
N GLU A 453 -12.76 -13.70 7.86
CA GLU A 453 -13.34 -14.08 6.58
C GLU A 453 -14.72 -13.44 6.37
N THR A 454 -14.92 -12.88 5.18
CA THR A 454 -16.16 -12.23 4.77
C THR A 454 -16.91 -13.15 3.83
N TRP A 455 -18.19 -13.32 4.07
CA TRP A 455 -19.01 -14.30 3.38
C TRP A 455 -20.09 -13.58 2.58
N ILE A 456 -20.20 -13.93 1.30
CA ILE A 456 -21.26 -13.40 0.44
C ILE A 456 -22.08 -14.54 -0.15
N THR A 457 -23.28 -14.24 -0.60
CA THR A 457 -24.04 -15.12 -1.50
C THR A 457 -24.08 -14.51 -2.89
N VAL A 458 -24.13 -15.36 -3.91
CA VAL A 458 -24.15 -14.94 -5.30
C VAL A 458 -25.32 -15.61 -6.01
N SER A 459 -26.02 -14.87 -6.85
CA SER A 459 -27.03 -15.41 -7.74
C SER A 459 -26.66 -15.09 -9.18
N ARG A 460 -27.17 -15.86 -10.14
CA ARG A 460 -26.95 -15.53 -11.55
C ARG A 460 -27.67 -14.23 -11.88
N ARG A 461 -27.03 -13.38 -12.70
CA ARG A 461 -27.70 -12.20 -13.24
C ARG A 461 -28.47 -12.61 -14.49
N SER A 462 -29.75 -12.25 -14.53
CA SER A 462 -30.72 -12.56 -15.59
C SER A 462 -30.61 -11.62 -16.77
#